data_AF-A0A1K1LC96-F1
#
_entry.id   AF-A0A1K1LC96-F1
#
_cell.length_a   1.000
_cell.length_b   1.000
_cell.length_c   1.000
_cell.angle_alpha   90.00
_cell.angle_beta   90.00
_cell.angle_gamma   90.00
#
_symmetry.space_group_name_H-M   'P 1'
#
loop_
_entity.id
_entity.type
_entity.pdbx_description
1 polymer ?
#
loop_
_entity_poly.entity_id
_entity_poly.type
_entity_poly.pdbx_seq_one_letter_code
_entity_poly.pdbx_strand_id
1 'polypeptide(L)'
;MMLRLIGIGTVFALVAVSYALLLTKGALDTERLHHAATATERDYWKAAAEAYRANAEAQAENARRCLAREAQAQRDAAERDAIVRQARPRARTTAEQARVVDDETRRRAVARLNRPL
;
A
#
# COMPACT_ATOMS: atom_id res chain seq x y z
N MET A 1 2.38 56.77 -60.09
CA MET A 1 3.23 55.59 -59.78
C MET A 1 3.45 55.38 -58.28
N MET A 2 3.83 56.39 -57.49
CA MET A 2 4.10 56.26 -56.04
C MET A 2 2.96 55.63 -55.22
N LEU A 3 1.70 56.04 -55.41
CA LEU A 3 0.57 55.52 -54.63
C LEU A 3 0.36 54.00 -54.81
N ARG A 4 0.65 53.48 -56.01
CA ARG A 4 0.58 52.04 -56.32
C ARG A 4 1.74 51.27 -55.67
N LEU A 5 2.94 51.85 -55.62
CA LEU A 5 4.10 51.24 -54.97
C LEU A 5 3.93 51.16 -53.45
N ILE A 6 3.35 52.21 -52.85
CA ILE A 6 3.02 52.22 -51.42
C ILE A 6 1.97 51.15 -51.10
N GLY A 7 0.91 51.05 -51.90
CA GLY A 7 -0.14 50.03 -51.71
C GLY A 7 0.38 48.59 -51.88
N ILE A 8 1.32 48.35 -52.78
CA ILE A 8 1.94 47.03 -52.95
C ILE A 8 2.84 46.71 -51.75
N GLY A 9 3.64 47.68 -51.30
CA GLY A 9 4.51 47.52 -50.13
C GLY A 9 3.75 47.22 -48.85
N THR A 10 2.60 47.88 -48.62
CA THR A 10 1.76 47.62 -47.45
C THR A 10 1.14 46.22 -47.48
N VAL A 11 0.69 45.75 -48.65
CA VAL A 11 0.17 44.37 -48.79
C VAL A 11 1.26 43.34 -48.48
N PHE A 12 2.47 43.51 -49.02
CA PHE A 12 3.58 42.60 -48.71
C PHE A 12 3.94 42.59 -47.21
N ALA A 13 3.95 43.76 -46.57
CA ALA A 13 4.19 43.84 -45.13
C ALA A 13 3.10 43.10 -44.32
N LEU A 14 1.82 43.26 -44.68
CA LEU A 14 0.71 42.56 -44.03
C LEU A 14 0.78 41.04 -44.22
N VAL A 15 1.16 40.57 -45.41
CA VAL A 15 1.36 39.13 -45.67
C VAL A 15 2.51 38.58 -44.83
N ALA A 16 3.64 39.29 -44.75
CA ALA A 16 4.78 38.87 -43.93
C ALA A 16 4.43 38.78 -42.44
N VAL A 17 3.71 39.79 -41.92
CA VAL A 17 3.24 39.79 -40.52
C VAL A 17 2.23 38.65 -40.27
N SER A 18 1.30 38.43 -41.20
CA SER A 18 0.31 37.35 -41.08
C SER A 18 0.97 35.97 -41.08
N TYR A 19 1.98 35.77 -41.92
CA TYR A 19 2.74 34.53 -41.95
C TYR A 19 3.55 34.30 -40.67
N ALA A 20 4.21 35.34 -40.14
CA ALA A 20 4.92 35.28 -38.86
C ALA A 20 3.97 34.96 -37.69
N LEU A 21 2.75 35.51 -37.70
CA LEU A 21 1.71 35.21 -36.71
C LEU A 21 1.24 33.75 -36.77
N LEU A 22 1.12 33.17 -37.97
CA LEU A 22 0.75 31.76 -38.12
C LEU A 22 1.83 30.83 -37.57
N LEU A 23 3.10 31.11 -37.89
CA LEU A 23 4.23 30.32 -37.37
C LEU A 23 4.33 30.39 -35.85
N THR A 24 4.22 31.58 -35.27
CA THR A 24 4.31 31.77 -33.81
C THR A 24 3.13 31.13 -33.08
N LYS A 25 1.92 31.17 -33.64
CA LYS A 25 0.77 30.44 -33.10
C LYS A 25 1.00 28.92 -33.11
N GLY A 26 1.49 28.37 -34.22
CA GLY A 26 1.80 26.94 -34.30
C GLY A 26 2.85 26.49 -33.28
N ALA A 27 3.90 27.30 -33.08
CA ALA A 27 4.92 27.07 -32.06
C ALA A 27 4.34 27.13 -30.64
N LEU A 28 3.50 28.13 -30.35
CA LEU A 28 2.86 28.29 -29.05
C LEU A 28 1.91 27.13 -28.72
N ASP A 29 1.11 26.67 -29.69
CA ASP A 29 0.21 25.55 -29.48
C ASP A 29 0.98 24.25 -29.25
N THR A 30 2.09 24.05 -29.95
CA THR A 30 2.99 22.91 -29.73
C THR A 30 3.60 22.95 -28.33
N GLU A 31 4.07 24.12 -27.89
CA GLU A 31 4.63 24.30 -26.54
C GLU A 31 3.58 24.02 -25.46
N ARG A 32 2.35 24.51 -25.64
CA ARG A 32 1.23 24.25 -24.72
C ARG A 32 0.92 22.77 -24.61
N LEU A 33 0.94 22.04 -25.72
CA LEU A 33 0.75 20.58 -25.72
C LEU A 33 1.86 19.88 -24.94
N HIS A 34 3.13 20.26 -25.14
CA HIS A 34 4.25 19.70 -24.39
C HIS A 34 4.17 20.01 -22.89
N HIS A 35 3.79 21.24 -22.52
CA HIS A 35 3.57 21.61 -21.11
C HIS A 35 2.43 20.80 -20.49
N ALA A 36 1.32 20.61 -21.20
CA ALA A 36 0.20 19.80 -20.71
C ALA A 36 0.60 18.32 -20.50
N ALA A 37 1.36 17.75 -21.45
CA ALA A 37 1.88 16.40 -21.33
C ALA A 37 2.84 16.27 -20.13
N THR A 38 3.77 17.21 -20.00
CA THR A 38 4.74 17.24 -18.88
C THR A 38 4.03 17.41 -17.53
N ALA A 39 2.98 18.23 -17.47
CA ALA A 39 2.19 18.41 -16.25
C ALA A 39 1.50 17.10 -15.84
N THR A 40 0.92 16.39 -16.82
CA THR A 40 0.26 15.10 -16.58
C THR A 40 1.26 14.05 -16.11
N GLU A 41 2.43 13.97 -16.75
CA GLU A 41 3.49 13.05 -16.35
C GLU A 41 4.02 13.36 -14.94
N ARG A 42 4.26 14.64 -14.62
CA ARG A 42 4.65 15.07 -13.28
C ARG A 42 3.62 14.65 -12.24
N ASP A 43 2.34 14.90 -12.50
CA ASP A 43 1.28 14.61 -11.54
C ASP A 43 1.11 13.10 -11.35
N TYR A 44 1.27 12.31 -12.43
CA TYR A 44 1.33 10.85 -12.36
C TYR A 44 2.49 10.37 -11.48
N TRP A 45 3.72 10.86 -11.72
CA TRP A 45 4.89 10.44 -10.93
C TRP A 45 4.79 10.88 -9.48
N LYS A 46 4.19 12.03 -9.21
CA LYS A 46 3.92 12.49 -7.83
C LYS A 46 2.97 11.55 -7.11
N ALA A 47 1.84 11.19 -7.74
CA ALA A 47 0.88 10.25 -7.17
C ALA A 47 1.49 8.85 -6.96
N ALA A 48 2.28 8.37 -7.93
CA ALA A 48 2.99 7.11 -7.81
C ALA A 48 3.98 7.13 -6.63
N ALA A 49 4.77 8.20 -6.48
CA ALA A 49 5.71 8.34 -5.38
C ALA A 49 5.02 8.36 -4.01
N GLU A 50 3.88 9.04 -3.89
CA GLU A 50 3.07 9.05 -2.66
C GLU A 50 2.53 7.64 -2.34
N ALA A 51 2.02 6.92 -3.33
CA ALA A 51 1.55 5.55 -3.17
C ALA A 51 2.69 4.59 -2.74
N TYR A 52 3.88 4.72 -3.34
CA TYR A 52 5.03 3.91 -2.96
C TYR A 52 5.50 4.19 -1.53
N ARG A 53 5.49 5.45 -1.09
CA ARG A 53 5.82 5.81 0.30
C ARG A 53 4.84 5.17 1.28
N ALA A 54 3.54 5.31 1.03
CA ALA A 54 2.52 4.71 1.90
C ALA A 54 2.65 3.18 1.97
N ASN A 55 2.91 2.52 0.84
CA ASN A 55 3.13 1.08 0.80
C ASN A 55 4.40 0.67 1.57
N ALA A 56 5.50 1.42 1.42
CA ALA A 56 6.74 1.16 2.15
C ALA A 56 6.55 1.30 3.67
N GLU A 57 5.83 2.33 4.12
CA GLU A 57 5.48 2.53 5.53
C GLU A 57 4.62 1.37 6.06
N ALA A 58 3.61 0.93 5.31
CA ALA A 58 2.77 -0.20 5.67
C ALA A 58 3.57 -1.50 5.79
N GLN A 59 4.50 -1.76 4.87
CA GLN A 59 5.39 -2.93 4.93
C GLN A 59 6.33 -2.86 6.14
N ALA A 60 6.90 -1.68 6.42
CA ALA A 60 7.77 -1.49 7.58
C ALA A 60 7.03 -1.70 8.90
N GLU A 61 5.77 -1.25 9.01
CA GLU A 61 4.93 -1.49 10.17
C GLU A 61 4.54 -2.98 10.29
N ASN A 62 4.20 -3.64 9.19
CA ASN A 62 3.92 -5.07 9.18
C ASN A 62 5.13 -5.88 9.65
N ALA A 63 6.32 -5.58 9.14
CA ALA A 63 7.56 -6.22 9.55
C ALA A 63 7.81 -6.04 11.05
N ARG A 64 7.63 -4.82 11.58
CA ARG A 64 7.74 -4.55 13.02
C ARG A 64 6.77 -5.40 13.85
N ARG A 65 5.52 -5.53 13.42
CA ARG A 65 4.51 -6.37 14.09
C ARG A 65 4.83 -7.86 14.02
N CYS A 66 5.38 -8.33 12.90
CA CYS A 66 5.83 -9.72 12.77
C CYS A 66 6.96 -10.03 13.76
N LEU A 67 7.98 -9.18 13.80
CA LEU A 67 9.10 -9.32 14.74
C LEU A 67 8.64 -9.24 16.20
N ALA A 68 7.71 -8.34 16.52
CA ALA A 68 7.15 -8.24 17.87
C ALA A 68 6.38 -9.51 18.28
N ARG A 69 5.60 -10.09 17.37
CA ARG A 69 4.89 -11.37 17.60
C ARG A 69 5.85 -12.52 17.78
N GLU A 70 6.91 -12.58 16.99
CA GLU A 70 7.94 -13.62 17.11
C GLU A 70 8.68 -13.52 18.45
N ALA A 71 9.10 -12.31 18.83
CA ALA A 71 9.73 -12.07 20.12
C ALA A 71 8.81 -12.45 21.29
N GLN A 72 7.50 -12.16 21.19
CA GLN A 72 6.54 -12.60 22.19
C GLN A 72 6.40 -14.11 22.22
N ALA A 73 6.26 -14.77 21.07
CA ALA A 73 6.15 -16.23 21.00
C ALA A 73 7.38 -16.94 21.60
N GLN A 74 8.58 -16.37 21.41
CA GLN A 74 9.80 -16.89 22.04
C GLN A 74 9.77 -16.73 23.56
N ARG A 75 9.29 -15.58 24.09
CA ARG A 75 9.10 -15.38 25.53
C ARG A 75 8.09 -16.36 26.11
N ASP A 76 6.94 -16.52 25.46
CA ASP A 76 5.88 -17.42 25.89
C ASP A 76 6.36 -18.89 25.88
N ALA A 77 7.14 -19.28 24.87
CA ALA A 77 7.75 -20.60 24.80
C ALA A 77 8.74 -20.82 25.96
N ALA A 78 9.62 -19.85 26.24
CA ALA A 78 10.56 -19.93 27.35
C ALA A 78 9.85 -19.99 28.72
N GLU A 79 8.77 -19.22 28.90
CA GLU A 79 7.94 -19.27 30.10
C GLU A 79 7.29 -20.64 30.29
N ARG A 80 6.67 -21.18 29.23
CA ARG A 80 6.09 -22.52 29.25
C ARG A 80 7.11 -23.59 29.60
N ASP A 81 8.30 -23.53 29.00
CA ASP A 81 9.39 -24.47 29.30
C ASP A 81 9.84 -24.35 30.76
N ALA A 82 9.92 -23.15 31.32
CA ALA A 82 10.24 -22.93 32.73
C ALA A 82 9.18 -23.54 33.66
N ILE A 83 7.89 -23.35 33.36
CA ILE A 83 6.78 -23.95 34.10
C ILE A 83 6.86 -25.48 34.05
N VAL A 84 7.04 -26.05 32.85
CA VAL A 84 7.12 -27.51 32.67
C VAL A 84 8.32 -28.10 33.40
N ARG A 85 9.48 -27.44 33.41
CA ARG A 85 10.66 -27.91 34.16
C ARG A 85 10.45 -27.87 35.68
N GLN A 86 9.64 -26.95 36.19
CA GLN A 86 9.30 -26.89 37.61
C GLN A 86 8.23 -27.90 38.02
N ALA A 87 7.45 -28.41 37.06
CA ALA A 87 6.46 -29.43 37.34
C ALA A 87 7.15 -30.68 37.93
N ARG A 88 6.62 -31.17 39.05
CA ARG A 88 6.99 -32.46 39.63
C ARG A 88 5.85 -33.44 39.44
N PRO A 89 5.81 -34.18 38.31
CA PRO A 89 4.77 -35.18 38.10
C PRO A 89 4.88 -36.22 39.21
N ARG A 90 3.78 -36.45 39.92
CA ARG A 90 3.63 -37.61 40.79
C ARG A 90 2.52 -38.50 40.25
N ALA A 91 2.64 -39.81 40.50
CA ALA A 91 1.53 -40.71 40.29
C ALA A 91 0.33 -40.27 41.15
N ARG A 92 -0.86 -40.23 40.55
CA ARG A 92 -2.11 -40.04 41.29
C ARG A 92 -2.37 -41.29 42.12
N THR A 93 -2.85 -41.11 43.34
CA THR A 93 -3.31 -42.20 44.20
C THR A 93 -4.53 -42.88 43.58
N THR A 94 -4.81 -44.13 43.95
CA THR A 94 -6.00 -44.87 43.50
C THR A 94 -7.30 -44.14 43.83
N ALA A 95 -7.38 -43.48 44.99
CA ALA A 95 -8.53 -42.66 45.36
C ALA A 95 -8.71 -41.42 44.47
N GLU A 96 -7.63 -40.79 44.03
CA GLU A 96 -7.68 -39.67 43.09
C GLU A 96 -8.06 -40.14 41.69
N GLN A 97 -7.56 -41.29 41.24
CA GLN A 97 -7.91 -41.87 39.95
C GLN A 97 -9.40 -42.25 39.89
N ALA A 98 -9.95 -42.82 40.96
CA ALA A 98 -11.37 -43.18 41.05
C ALA A 98 -12.33 -41.97 40.96
N ARG A 99 -11.84 -40.75 41.23
CA ARG A 99 -12.62 -39.51 41.13
C ARG A 99 -12.53 -38.85 39.76
N VAL A 100 -11.64 -39.30 38.88
CA VAL A 100 -11.45 -38.73 37.55
C VAL A 100 -12.39 -39.43 36.59
N VAL A 101 -13.25 -38.65 35.95
CA VAL A 101 -14.14 -39.12 34.90
C VAL A 101 -13.30 -39.62 33.72
N ASP A 102 -13.63 -40.82 33.24
CA ASP A 102 -12.95 -41.46 32.13
C ASP A 102 -13.04 -40.62 30.85
N ASP A 103 -12.08 -40.87 29.95
CA ASP A 103 -11.92 -40.08 28.72
C ASP A 103 -13.12 -40.19 27.77
N GLU A 104 -13.86 -41.30 27.80
CA GLU A 104 -15.04 -41.50 26.96
C GLU A 104 -16.20 -40.65 27.48
N THR A 105 -16.46 -40.68 28.78
CA THR A 105 -17.47 -39.82 29.41
C THR A 105 -17.13 -38.34 29.24
N ARG A 106 -15.84 -37.96 29.33
CA ARG A 106 -15.39 -36.59 29.06
C ARG A 106 -15.67 -36.16 27.61
N ARG A 107 -15.36 -37.02 26.63
CA ARG A 107 -15.63 -36.74 25.22
C ARG A 107 -17.12 -36.58 24.93
N ARG A 108 -17.96 -37.42 25.54
CA ARG A 108 -19.43 -37.32 25.41
C ARG A 108 -19.96 -36.00 25.97
N ALA A 109 -19.44 -35.54 27.11
CA ALA A 109 -19.83 -34.25 27.68
C ALA A 109 -19.45 -33.07 26.77
N VAL A 110 -18.23 -33.06 26.22
CA VAL A 110 -17.77 -32.05 25.25
C VAL A 110 -18.65 -32.06 23.99
N ALA A 111 -18.96 -33.23 23.45
CA ALA A 111 -19.82 -33.37 22.28
C ALA A 111 -21.25 -32.82 22.54
N ARG A 112 -21.77 -32.95 23.77
CA ARG A 112 -23.07 -32.38 24.15
C ARG A 112 -23.04 -30.87 24.28
N LEU A 113 -21.97 -30.32 24.85
CA LEU A 113 -21.76 -28.87 25.02
C LEU A 113 -21.59 -28.16 23.67
N ASN A 114 -21.02 -28.83 22.68
CA ASN A 114 -20.80 -28.27 21.35
C ASN A 114 -22.02 -28.39 20.40
N ARG A 115 -23.17 -28.91 20.87
CA ARG A 115 -24.39 -28.91 20.05
C ARG A 115 -25.11 -27.57 20.14
N PRO A 116 -25.74 -27.10 19.04
CA PRO A 116 -26.65 -25.95 19.09
C PRO A 116 -27.76 -26.18 20.11
N LEU A 117 -28.19 -25.11 20.76
CA LEU A 117 -29.32 -25.10 21.71
C LEU A 117 -30.64 -25.42 21.02
#